data_AF-A0A314YQM5-F1
#
_entry.id   AF-A0A314YQM5-F1
#
_cell.length_a   1.000
_cell.length_b   1.000
_cell.length_c   1.000
_cell.angle_alpha   90.00
_cell.angle_beta   90.00
_cell.angle_gamma   90.00
#
_symmetry.space_group_name_H-M   'P 1'
#
loop_
_entity.id
_entity.type
_entity.pdbx_description
1 polymer ?
#
loop_
_entity_poly.entity_id
_entity_poly.type
_entity_poly.pdbx_seq_one_letter_code
_entity_poly.pdbx_strand_id
1 'polypeptide(L)'
;MAAFFPAMTRSQRAETRGWKRPPSSTLPMTSRSRSSTSASSGLVLPPGRELIILAGRLKGKSVVFLKQLSIWVASRAFKINGVPLIRVNQSYVIATCTEIDISRVNVEKFDDKYFAKQVGKKK
;
A
#
# COMPACT_ATOMS: atom_id res chain seq x y z
N MET A 1 51.01 6.36 -60.57
CA MET A 1 51.28 5.17 -59.73
C MET A 1 50.32 5.19 -58.56
N ALA A 2 49.43 4.19 -58.48
CA ALA A 2 48.33 4.09 -57.53
C ALA A 2 48.82 3.64 -56.15
N ALA A 3 48.33 4.27 -55.08
CA ALA A 3 48.37 3.71 -53.73
C ALA A 3 46.95 3.29 -53.35
N PHE A 4 46.77 1.98 -53.42
CA PHE A 4 45.60 1.17 -53.11
C PHE A 4 44.97 1.53 -51.74
N PHE A 5 43.68 1.84 -51.73
CA PHE A 5 42.88 1.85 -50.50
C PHE A 5 42.87 0.43 -49.91
N PRO A 6 43.20 0.22 -48.62
CA PRO A 6 43.21 -1.11 -48.04
C PRO A 6 41.77 -1.63 -47.93
N ALA A 7 41.54 -2.81 -48.49
CA ALA A 7 40.28 -3.53 -48.38
C ALA A 7 40.00 -3.86 -46.90
N MET A 8 38.99 -3.20 -46.33
CA MET A 8 38.43 -3.56 -45.02
C MET A 8 38.07 -5.05 -45.02
N THR A 9 38.63 -5.79 -44.07
CA THR A 9 38.46 -7.23 -43.96
C THR A 9 36.99 -7.57 -43.74
N ARG A 10 36.53 -8.65 -44.38
CA ARG A 10 35.12 -9.13 -44.37
C ARG A 10 34.56 -9.33 -42.96
N SER A 11 35.42 -9.48 -41.96
CA SER A 11 35.07 -9.59 -40.55
C SER A 11 34.49 -8.29 -39.96
N GLN A 12 34.94 -7.11 -40.42
CA GLN A 12 34.47 -5.82 -39.91
C GLN A 12 33.13 -5.37 -40.52
N ARG A 13 32.68 -6.00 -41.62
CA ARG A 13 31.37 -5.72 -42.23
C ARG A 13 30.21 -6.43 -41.52
N ALA A 14 30.51 -7.52 -40.81
CA ALA A 14 29.51 -8.40 -40.20
C ALA A 14 28.88 -7.83 -38.90
N GLU A 15 29.52 -6.86 -38.24
CA GLU A 15 29.02 -6.30 -36.98
C GLU A 15 28.00 -5.17 -37.15
N THR A 16 27.73 -4.71 -38.38
CA THR A 16 26.80 -3.59 -38.66
C THR A 16 25.35 -4.01 -38.91
N ARG A 17 25.01 -5.30 -38.80
CA ARG A 17 23.64 -5.79 -39.00
C ARG A 17 23.26 -6.85 -37.96
N GLY A 18 22.99 -6.38 -36.76
CA GLY A 18 22.39 -7.22 -35.74
C GLY A 18 22.23 -6.44 -34.46
N TRP A 19 21.00 -6.06 -34.15
CA TRP A 19 20.70 -5.43 -32.87
C TRP A 19 20.93 -6.45 -31.75
N LYS A 20 22.16 -6.48 -31.22
CA LYS A 20 22.52 -7.23 -30.01
C LYS A 20 22.39 -6.28 -28.84
N ARG A 21 21.58 -6.67 -27.85
CA ARG A 21 21.40 -5.89 -26.61
C ARG A 21 22.78 -5.63 -25.98
N PRO A 22 23.12 -4.39 -25.59
CA PRO A 22 24.38 -4.10 -24.93
C PRO A 22 24.50 -4.91 -23.62
N PRO A 23 25.71 -5.36 -23.23
CA PRO A 23 25.93 -6.06 -21.97
C PRO A 23 25.53 -5.17 -20.79
N SER A 24 25.00 -5.79 -19.73
CA SER A 24 24.34 -5.12 -18.60
C SER A 24 25.16 -4.04 -17.87
N SER A 25 26.48 -3.98 -18.10
CA SER A 25 27.39 -3.02 -17.49
C SER A 25 27.32 -1.61 -18.08
N THR A 26 26.74 -1.41 -19.26
CA THR A 26 26.64 -0.10 -19.93
C THR A 26 25.24 0.52 -19.91
N LEU A 27 24.24 -0.16 -19.35
CA LEU A 27 22.93 0.45 -19.14
C LEU A 27 23.02 1.40 -17.94
N PRO A 28 22.71 2.70 -18.08
CA PRO A 28 22.51 3.54 -16.90
C PRO A 28 21.34 2.93 -16.11
N MET A 29 21.63 2.40 -14.92
CA MET A 29 20.62 1.99 -13.96
C MET A 29 19.89 3.26 -13.49
N THR A 30 18.97 3.75 -14.30
CA THR A 30 18.04 4.78 -13.88
C THR A 30 17.05 4.11 -12.94
N SER A 31 17.42 4.04 -11.66
CA SER A 31 16.46 3.74 -10.61
C SER A 31 15.50 4.92 -10.59
N ARG A 32 14.42 4.83 -11.37
CA ARG A 32 13.31 5.76 -11.22
C ARG A 32 12.72 5.45 -9.86
N SER A 33 13.22 6.12 -8.83
CA SER A 33 12.55 6.20 -7.55
C SER A 33 11.14 6.70 -7.86
N ARG A 34 10.16 5.79 -7.80
CA ARG A 34 8.79 6.23 -7.65
C ARG A 34 8.79 6.87 -6.28
N SER A 35 8.88 8.19 -6.23
CA SER A 35 8.29 8.90 -5.11
C SER A 35 6.82 8.51 -5.16
N SER A 36 6.43 7.53 -4.34
CA SER A 36 5.03 7.38 -4.01
C SER A 36 4.67 8.70 -3.35
N THR A 37 4.02 9.59 -4.10
CA THR A 37 3.24 10.65 -3.50
C THR A 37 2.41 9.97 -2.42
N SER A 38 2.67 10.31 -1.16
CA SER A 38 1.91 9.80 -0.03
C SER A 38 0.46 10.15 -0.29
N ALA A 39 -0.30 9.15 -0.75
CA ALA A 39 -1.70 9.32 -1.07
C ALA A 39 -2.35 9.93 0.16
N SER A 40 -2.98 11.07 -0.09
CA SER A 40 -3.50 11.97 0.91
C SER A 40 -4.26 11.19 1.99
N SER A 41 -3.90 11.47 3.24
CA SER A 41 -4.80 11.35 4.38
C SER A 41 -5.95 12.36 4.21
N GLY A 42 -6.72 12.23 3.13
CA GLY A 42 -7.59 13.29 2.59
C GLY A 42 -9.01 13.27 3.11
N LEU A 43 -9.47 12.16 3.68
CA LEU A 43 -10.78 12.10 4.35
C LEU A 43 -10.59 12.13 5.87
N VAL A 44 -10.81 13.29 6.46
CA VAL A 44 -11.05 13.40 7.91
C VAL A 44 -12.53 13.09 8.12
N LEU A 45 -12.85 11.90 8.62
CA LEU A 45 -14.20 11.53 9.03
C LEU A 45 -14.42 11.88 10.50
N PRO A 46 -15.64 12.28 10.88
CA PRO A 46 -15.97 12.49 12.28
C PRO A 46 -15.93 11.15 13.04
N PRO A 47 -15.34 11.11 14.25
CA PRO A 47 -15.51 9.97 15.16
C PRO A 47 -17.01 9.84 15.49
N GLY A 48 -17.53 8.62 15.53
CA GLY A 48 -18.97 8.39 15.68
C GLY A 48 -19.65 7.84 14.44
N ARG A 49 -18.98 7.88 13.29
CA ARG A 49 -19.58 7.43 12.04
C ARG A 49 -19.65 5.92 11.93
N GLU A 50 -20.76 5.41 11.40
CA GLU A 50 -20.86 4.00 11.03
C GLU A 50 -20.21 3.76 9.65
N LEU A 51 -19.51 2.63 9.55
CA LEU A 51 -18.61 2.22 8.48
C LEU A 51 -19.04 0.85 7.98
N ILE A 52 -19.06 0.64 6.67
CA ILE A 52 -19.26 -0.70 6.08
C ILE A 52 -17.92 -1.20 5.55
N ILE A 53 -17.51 -2.38 6.02
CA ILE A 53 -16.30 -3.04 5.53
C ILE A 53 -16.64 -3.81 4.24
N LEU A 54 -15.89 -3.55 3.18
CA LEU A 54 -16.05 -4.20 1.88
C LEU A 54 -15.23 -5.48 1.73
N ALA A 55 -14.07 -5.54 2.40
CA ALA A 55 -13.08 -6.61 2.22
C ALA A 55 -12.67 -7.31 3.54
N GLY A 56 -12.12 -8.52 3.45
CA GLY A 56 -11.67 -9.31 4.61
C GLY A 56 -12.67 -10.33 5.16
N ARG A 57 -12.59 -10.63 6.47
CA ARG A 57 -13.48 -11.60 7.15
C ARG A 57 -14.77 -10.99 7.66
N LEU A 58 -14.80 -9.67 7.79
CA LEU A 58 -15.92 -8.91 8.37
C LEU A 58 -16.66 -8.09 7.29
N LYS A 59 -16.66 -8.59 6.05
CA LYS A 59 -17.35 -7.94 4.92
C LYS A 59 -18.85 -7.83 5.20
N GLY A 60 -19.44 -6.71 4.80
CA GLY A 60 -20.88 -6.46 4.94
C GLY A 60 -21.33 -6.21 6.38
N LYS A 61 -20.42 -6.23 7.35
CA LYS A 61 -20.73 -5.84 8.73
C LYS A 61 -20.55 -4.33 8.85
N SER A 62 -21.52 -3.68 9.48
CA SER A 62 -21.36 -2.28 9.86
C SER A 62 -20.65 -2.15 11.21
N VAL A 63 -19.73 -1.19 11.28
CA VAL A 63 -18.73 -0.98 12.34
C VAL A 63 -18.70 0.51 12.69
N VAL A 64 -18.38 0.92 13.92
CA VAL A 64 -18.29 2.34 14.29
C VAL A 64 -16.83 2.82 14.26
N PHE A 65 -16.62 4.03 13.77
CA PHE A 65 -15.33 4.69 13.77
C PHE A 65 -15.04 5.36 15.12
N LEU A 66 -13.92 4.99 15.76
CA LEU A 66 -13.56 5.53 17.08
C LEU A 66 -12.50 6.64 16.99
N LYS A 67 -11.34 6.32 16.43
CA LYS A 67 -10.18 7.22 16.38
C LYS A 67 -9.35 6.99 15.12
N GLN A 68 -8.83 8.08 14.58
CA GLN A 68 -7.85 8.06 13.50
C GLN A 68 -6.45 7.79 14.06
N LEU A 69 -5.81 6.71 13.60
CA LEU A 69 -4.38 6.43 13.78
C LEU A 69 -3.71 6.36 12.38
N SER A 70 -2.49 5.82 12.30
CA SER A 70 -1.78 5.56 11.03
C SER A 70 -2.62 4.73 10.04
N ILE A 71 -3.41 3.79 10.57
CA ILE A 71 -4.49 3.07 9.89
C ILE A 71 -5.73 3.09 10.82
N TRP A 72 -6.94 3.28 10.28
CA TRP A 72 -8.15 3.54 11.08
C TRP A 72 -8.49 2.41 12.06
N VAL A 73 -9.01 2.79 13.23
CA VAL A 73 -9.53 1.86 14.24
C VAL A 73 -11.05 1.87 14.20
N ALA A 74 -11.63 0.69 14.02
CA ALA A 74 -13.06 0.49 13.93
C ALA A 74 -13.53 -0.54 14.96
N SER A 75 -14.67 -0.29 15.62
CA SER A 75 -15.34 -1.22 16.54
C SER A 75 -16.83 -0.92 16.63
N ARG A 76 -17.68 -1.87 17.03
CA ARG A 76 -19.13 -1.61 17.23
C ARG A 76 -19.63 -2.15 18.56
N ALA A 77 -19.87 -3.45 18.66
CA ALA A 77 -20.05 -4.15 19.91
C ALA A 77 -19.91 -5.64 19.59
N PHE A 78 -19.03 -6.34 20.29
CA PHE A 78 -18.77 -7.74 19.99
C PHE A 78 -20.01 -8.62 20.22
N LYS A 79 -20.85 -8.27 21.19
CA LYS A 79 -22.06 -9.03 21.54
C LYS A 79 -23.16 -8.96 20.47
N ILE A 80 -23.27 -7.86 19.75
CA ILE A 80 -24.39 -7.63 18.81
C ILE A 80 -23.98 -8.04 17.39
N ASN A 81 -22.76 -7.69 16.96
CA ASN A 81 -22.35 -7.86 15.56
C ASN A 81 -21.17 -8.85 15.40
N GLY A 82 -20.61 -9.34 16.51
CA GLY A 82 -19.42 -10.21 16.47
C GLY A 82 -18.23 -9.54 15.81
N VAL A 83 -18.14 -8.20 15.87
CA VAL A 83 -17.03 -7.43 15.33
C VAL A 83 -16.08 -7.09 16.48
N PRO A 84 -14.87 -7.68 16.51
CA PRO A 84 -13.86 -7.28 17.46
C PRO A 84 -13.29 -5.91 17.10
N LEU A 85 -12.57 -5.30 18.05
CA LEU A 85 -11.81 -4.08 17.80
C LEU A 85 -10.67 -4.40 16.83
N ILE A 86 -10.71 -3.81 15.63
CA ILE A 86 -9.77 -4.12 14.55
C ILE A 86 -9.23 -2.88 13.86
N ARG A 87 -8.08 -3.08 13.20
CA ARG A 87 -7.49 -2.10 12.28
C ARG A 87 -8.02 -2.31 10.89
N VAL A 88 -8.43 -1.23 10.26
CA VAL A 88 -8.96 -1.24 8.90
C VAL A 88 -8.30 -0.14 8.09
N ASN A 89 -7.94 -0.46 6.84
CA ASN A 89 -7.45 0.52 5.89
C ASN A 89 -8.64 1.26 5.26
N GLN A 90 -8.50 2.57 5.04
CA GLN A 90 -9.54 3.47 4.53
C GLN A 90 -10.10 3.01 3.18
N SER A 91 -9.25 2.47 2.30
CA SER A 91 -9.66 2.04 0.95
C SER A 91 -10.71 0.92 0.94
N TYR A 92 -10.90 0.20 2.05
CA TYR A 92 -11.84 -0.91 2.15
C TYR A 92 -13.11 -0.55 2.92
N VAL A 93 -13.33 0.73 3.19
CA VAL A 93 -14.41 1.22 4.04
C VAL A 93 -15.27 2.23 3.29
N ILE A 94 -16.58 2.07 3.42
CA ILE A 94 -17.55 3.10 3.03
C ILE A 94 -18.07 3.78 4.29
N ALA A 95 -17.92 5.09 4.35
CA ALA A 95 -18.56 5.91 5.36
C ALA A 95 -20.06 6.03 5.04
N THR A 96 -20.89 5.67 6.01
CA THR A 96 -22.35 5.81 5.86
C THR A 96 -22.79 7.18 6.36
N CYS A 97 -24.09 7.48 6.32
CA CYS A 97 -24.65 8.73 6.84
C CYS A 97 -24.98 8.70 8.33
N THR A 98 -24.97 7.53 8.97
CA THR A 98 -25.40 7.37 10.34
C THR A 98 -24.29 7.75 11.32
N GLU A 99 -24.70 8.50 12.35
CA GLU A 99 -23.86 8.98 13.43
C GLU A 99 -24.29 8.34 14.75
N ILE A 100 -23.31 8.01 15.57
CA ILE A 100 -23.49 7.34 16.85
C ILE A 100 -22.71 8.13 17.89
N ASP A 101 -23.34 8.44 19.01
CA ASP A 101 -22.72 9.19 20.10
C ASP A 101 -21.64 8.36 20.82
N ILE A 102 -20.41 8.86 20.87
CA ILE A 102 -19.23 8.17 21.42
C ILE A 102 -18.79 8.71 22.79
N SER A 103 -19.51 9.68 23.38
CA SER A 103 -19.07 10.45 24.55
C SER A 103 -18.70 9.64 25.81
N ARG A 104 -19.15 8.38 25.92
CA ARG A 104 -18.88 7.49 27.07
C ARG A 104 -17.77 6.45 26.81
N VAL A 105 -17.15 6.46 25.64
CA VAL A 105 -16.18 5.43 25.23
C VAL A 105 -14.77 5.95 25.42
N ASN A 106 -13.97 5.24 26.23
CA ASN A 106 -12.56 5.57 26.45
C ASN A 106 -11.70 5.02 25.31
N VAL A 107 -11.12 5.91 24.51
CA VAL A 107 -10.33 5.56 23.29
C VAL A 107 -8.82 5.71 23.49
N GLU A 108 -8.37 6.18 24.65
CA GLU A 108 -6.95 6.48 24.93
C GLU A 108 -6.05 5.24 24.97
N LYS A 109 -6.62 4.07 25.28
CA LYS A 109 -5.85 2.82 25.42
C LYS A 109 -5.44 2.20 24.08
N PHE A 110 -5.98 2.71 22.96
CA PHE A 110 -5.81 2.11 21.65
C PHE A 110 -4.74 2.82 20.84
N ASP A 111 -3.54 2.24 20.85
CA ASP A 111 -2.38 2.68 20.07
C ASP A 111 -1.87 1.59 19.13
N ASP A 112 -0.96 1.95 18.22
CA ASP A 112 -0.28 1.03 17.29
C ASP A 112 0.36 -0.19 17.97
N LYS A 113 0.87 0.00 19.19
CA LYS A 113 1.45 -1.07 20.00
C LYS A 113 0.41 -2.08 20.49
N TYR A 114 -0.83 -1.65 20.73
CA TYR A 114 -1.89 -2.52 21.24
C TYR A 114 -2.28 -3.63 20.24
N PHE A 115 -2.19 -3.33 18.94
CA PHE A 115 -2.54 -4.26 17.87
C PHE A 115 -1.34 -5.01 17.29
N ALA A 116 -0.15 -4.82 17.86
CA ALA A 116 1.03 -5.53 17.41
C ALA A 116 0.85 -7.03 17.69
N LYS A 117 0.94 -7.85 16.64
CA LYS A 117 0.88 -9.30 16.78
C LYS A 117 2.12 -9.76 17.54
N GLN A 118 1.94 -10.41 18.69
CA GLN A 118 3.02 -11.07 19.40
C GLN A 118 3.58 -12.19 18.50
N VAL A 119 4.81 -12.02 18.03
CA VAL A 119 5.52 -13.04 17.25
C VAL A 119 6.13 -14.01 18.26
N GLY A 120 5.44 -15.12 18.51
CA GLY A 120 6.00 -16.20 19.31
C GLY A 120 7.30 -16.70 18.68
N LYS A 121 8.40 -16.67 19.42
CA LYS A 121 9.61 -17.42 19.03
C LYS A 121 9.21 -18.90 18.94
N LYS A 122 9.33 -19.48 17.74
CA LYS A 122 9.21 -20.94 17.57
C LYS A 122 10.20 -21.60 18.54
N LYS A 123 9.68 -22.44 19.42
CA LYS A 123 10.46 -23.37 20.23
C LYS A 123 10.69 -24.63 19.43
#